data_AF-A0AAV6G7S5-F1
#
_entry.id   AF-A0AAV6G7S5-F1
#
_cell.length_a   1.000
_cell.length_b   1.000
_cell.length_c   1.000
_cell.angle_alpha   90.00
_cell.angle_beta   90.00
_cell.angle_gamma   90.00
#
_symmetry.space_group_name_H-M   'P 1'
#
loop_
_entity.id
_entity.type
_entity.pdbx_description
1 polymer ?
#
loop_
_entity_poly.entity_id
_entity_poly.type
_entity_poly.pdbx_seq_one_letter_code
_entity_poly.pdbx_strand_id
1 'polypeptide(L)'
;MLISKAPDLTYSRAYINGPCLTHPKARRQLVENDSRQFYIYPTKMLTSRALIRGLQSSLWRSVCSTSALQGSHSKVVDVIDCSVPQYNNRLDTPLPDRPFVKHDQLSAEQKKLKEKEKASWKSLSKEEQLALYRMTFELTYPEMRKGSDEWKTVLGGVFFFMGFTGLLVWWQRVYVFGDVPHTLSDEWVEKQTQRMIDMRINPVNGFASQWDYEKKQWK
;
A
#
# COMPACT_ATOMS: atom_id res chain seq x y z
N MET A 1 -68.32 -30.07 37.57
CA MET A 1 -67.68 -30.44 38.85
C MET A 1 -66.28 -29.87 38.85
N LEU A 2 -66.05 -28.93 39.76
CA LEU A 2 -64.80 -28.37 40.26
C LEU A 2 -63.81 -27.63 39.32
N ILE A 3 -63.55 -26.41 39.79
CA ILE A 3 -62.76 -25.29 39.32
C ILE A 3 -61.43 -25.28 40.08
N SER A 4 -60.31 -24.94 39.42
CA SER A 4 -59.27 -24.00 39.90
C SER A 4 -58.19 -23.84 38.81
N LYS A 5 -57.37 -22.79 38.71
CA LYS A 5 -57.49 -21.33 38.82
C LYS A 5 -56.15 -20.80 38.26
N ALA A 6 -56.15 -19.97 37.22
CA ALA A 6 -54.97 -19.27 36.73
C ALA A 6 -54.96 -17.81 37.27
N PRO A 7 -53.81 -17.21 37.58
CA PRO A 7 -53.75 -15.79 37.94
C PRO A 7 -53.53 -14.87 36.72
N ASP A 8 -54.39 -13.86 36.64
CA ASP A 8 -54.36 -12.72 35.72
C ASP A 8 -53.22 -11.74 36.02
N LEU A 9 -52.60 -11.19 34.97
CA LEU A 9 -51.89 -9.91 35.03
C LEU A 9 -52.41 -8.98 33.94
N THR A 10 -53.28 -8.08 34.39
CA THR A 10 -53.83 -6.91 33.73
C THR A 10 -52.75 -5.90 33.33
N TYR A 11 -52.66 -5.54 32.05
CA TYR A 11 -51.95 -4.34 31.59
C TYR A 11 -52.97 -3.32 31.05
N SER A 12 -53.31 -2.35 31.90
CA SER A 12 -54.28 -1.29 31.60
C SER A 12 -53.58 0.00 31.18
N ARG A 13 -53.78 0.34 29.90
CA ARG A 13 -54.13 1.67 29.34
C ARG A 13 -54.13 2.86 30.33
N ALA A 14 -53.08 3.68 30.27
CA ALA A 14 -53.00 5.13 30.53
C ALA A 14 -51.53 5.47 30.21
N TYR A 15 -51.17 6.44 29.36
CA TYR A 15 -51.17 7.87 29.62
C TYR A 15 -51.27 8.63 28.30
N ILE A 16 -52.45 9.13 28.00
CA ILE A 16 -52.66 10.33 27.19
C ILE A 16 -53.05 11.40 28.21
N ASN A 17 -52.40 12.57 28.14
CA ASN A 17 -52.57 13.79 28.94
C ASN A 17 -51.60 14.01 30.12
N GLY A 18 -50.53 14.75 29.85
CA GLY A 18 -49.73 15.52 30.81
C GLY A 18 -49.41 16.90 30.20
N PRO A 19 -49.28 17.98 31.00
CA PRO A 19 -49.50 19.36 30.54
C PRO A 19 -48.36 19.92 29.66
N CYS A 20 -48.74 20.67 28.62
CA CYS A 20 -47.85 21.58 27.90
C CYS A 20 -47.35 22.67 28.86
N LEU A 21 -46.11 22.54 29.34
CA LEU A 21 -45.42 23.60 30.09
C LEU A 21 -44.45 24.34 29.17
N THR A 22 -44.93 25.45 28.62
CA THR A 22 -44.16 26.49 27.95
C THR A 22 -43.36 27.29 28.99
N HIS A 23 -42.15 26.86 29.36
CA HIS A 23 -41.19 27.76 30.03
C HIS A 23 -39.73 27.28 29.92
N PRO A 24 -38.78 28.10 29.43
CA PRO A 24 -37.43 27.66 29.05
C PRO A 24 -36.44 27.47 30.22
N LYS A 25 -36.89 27.48 31.48
CA LYS A 25 -35.99 27.41 32.65
C LYS A 25 -35.90 26.04 33.36
N ALA A 26 -36.77 25.07 33.04
CA ALA A 26 -36.80 23.76 33.71
C ALA A 26 -35.92 22.68 33.05
N ARG A 27 -35.39 22.91 31.83
CA ARG A 27 -34.50 21.95 31.13
C ARG A 27 -33.07 21.94 31.68
N ARG A 28 -32.65 22.97 32.42
CA ARG A 28 -31.25 23.14 32.84
C ARG A 28 -30.88 22.40 34.14
N GLN A 29 -31.85 22.01 34.97
CA GLN A 29 -31.58 21.35 36.26
C GLN A 29 -31.49 19.82 36.18
N LEU A 30 -31.97 19.18 35.11
CA LEU A 30 -31.85 17.71 34.94
C LEU A 30 -30.56 17.27 34.24
N VAL A 31 -29.79 18.20 33.64
CA VAL A 31 -28.49 17.89 33.01
C VAL A 31 -27.33 18.02 34.01
N GLU A 32 -27.52 18.75 35.11
CA GLU A 32 -26.45 19.04 36.08
C GLU A 32 -26.38 18.04 37.25
N ASN A 33 -27.35 17.13 37.36
CA ASN A 33 -27.43 16.16 38.45
C ASN A 33 -27.04 14.72 38.05
N ASP A 34 -26.70 14.49 36.78
CA ASP A 34 -26.23 13.18 36.25
C ASP A 34 -24.69 13.11 36.14
N SER A 35 -23.99 14.21 36.46
CA SER A 35 -22.53 14.31 36.43
C SER A 35 -21.87 13.99 37.79
N ARG A 36 -22.62 13.51 38.78
CA ARG A 36 -22.10 13.12 40.11
C ARG A 36 -22.41 11.68 40.50
N GLN A 37 -22.24 10.74 39.57
CA GLN A 37 -22.34 9.30 39.87
C GLN A 37 -21.20 8.48 39.23
N PHE A 38 -19.95 8.96 39.30
CA PHE A 38 -18.77 8.10 39.10
C PHE A 38 -18.11 7.85 40.46
N TYR A 39 -18.57 6.81 41.15
CA TYR A 39 -17.90 6.32 42.35
C TYR A 39 -16.58 5.66 41.97
N ILE A 40 -15.52 6.31 42.41
CA ILE A 40 -14.14 5.85 42.47
C ILE A 40 -14.09 4.68 43.46
N TYR A 41 -13.69 3.49 43.02
CA TYR A 41 -13.25 2.43 43.92
C TYR A 41 -11.77 2.66 44.29
N PRO A 42 -11.40 2.73 45.58
CA PRO A 42 -10.02 2.87 46.01
C PRO A 42 -9.35 1.51 46.28
N THR A 43 -8.03 1.45 46.01
CA THR A 43 -7.02 0.49 46.52
C THR A 43 -7.10 -0.97 46.03
N LYS A 44 -6.04 -1.59 45.48
CA LYS A 44 -4.67 -1.64 46.02
C LYS A 44 -3.58 -1.43 44.97
N MET A 45 -2.70 -0.46 45.25
CA MET A 45 -1.33 -0.48 44.75
C MET A 45 -0.60 -1.67 45.38
N LEU A 46 -0.03 -2.54 44.55
CA LEU A 46 1.18 -3.27 44.91
C LEU A 46 2.17 -3.12 43.76
N THR A 47 3.26 -2.48 44.12
CA THR A 47 4.37 -2.00 43.32
C THR A 47 5.12 -3.16 42.67
N SER A 48 5.27 -3.11 41.34
CA SER A 48 6.42 -3.71 40.65
C SER A 48 6.86 -2.77 39.55
N ARG A 49 7.45 -1.66 39.98
CA ARG A 49 8.28 -0.78 39.15
C ARG A 49 9.72 -0.87 39.67
N ALA A 50 10.38 -1.95 39.34
CA ALA A 50 11.83 -2.03 39.35
C ALA A 50 12.24 -3.00 38.24
N LEU A 51 13.22 -2.59 37.43
CA LEU A 51 13.76 -3.30 36.26
C LEU A 51 12.93 -3.16 34.98
N ILE A 52 13.07 -2.02 34.29
CA ILE A 52 13.40 -1.88 32.85
C ILE A 52 13.63 -0.37 32.65
N ARG A 53 14.74 0.15 33.19
CA ARG A 53 15.26 1.49 32.89
C ARG A 53 16.79 1.40 32.81
N GLY A 54 17.27 0.65 31.82
CA GLY A 54 18.71 0.50 31.61
C GLY A 54 19.14 -0.11 30.29
N LEU A 55 18.23 -0.63 29.46
CA LEU A 55 18.61 -1.39 28.25
C LEU A 55 17.81 -1.00 26.99
N GLN A 56 17.38 0.26 26.86
CA GLN A 56 16.65 0.71 25.66
C GLN A 56 17.12 2.04 25.06
N SER A 57 18.17 2.68 25.58
CA SER A 57 18.67 3.95 25.03
C SER A 57 19.91 3.80 24.12
N SER A 58 20.58 2.65 24.12
CA SER A 58 21.81 2.44 23.34
C SER A 58 21.59 1.77 21.98
N LEU A 59 20.52 0.99 21.80
CA LEU A 59 20.26 0.29 20.53
C LEU A 59 19.57 1.16 19.47
N TRP A 60 18.89 2.24 19.85
CA TRP A 60 18.16 3.11 18.91
C TRP A 60 18.93 4.35 18.46
N ARG A 61 20.11 4.63 19.02
CA ARG A 61 20.94 5.78 18.60
C ARG A 61 21.84 5.50 17.39
N SER A 62 21.96 4.24 16.96
CA SER A 62 22.91 3.84 15.91
C SER A 62 22.38 3.84 14.48
N VAL A 63 21.11 4.22 14.22
CA VAL A 63 20.53 4.16 12.86
C VAL A 63 20.27 5.55 12.26
N CYS A 64 20.55 6.64 12.99
CA CYS A 64 20.43 8.00 12.49
C CYS A 64 21.75 8.74 12.68
N SER A 65 22.77 8.34 11.92
CA SER A 65 23.94 9.17 11.63
C SER A 65 24.07 9.31 10.12
N THR A 66 23.05 9.90 9.50
CA THR A 66 23.25 10.56 8.21
C THR A 66 24.03 11.83 8.50
N SER A 67 25.34 11.74 8.44
CA SER A 67 26.21 12.89 8.22
C SER A 67 25.65 13.65 7.02
N ALA A 68 25.22 14.89 7.26
CA ALA A 68 24.95 15.84 6.21
C ALA A 68 26.28 16.16 5.50
N LEU A 69 26.69 15.31 4.57
CA LEU A 69 27.56 15.72 3.48
C LEU A 69 26.74 16.65 2.60
N GLN A 70 26.75 17.94 2.94
CA GLN A 70 26.48 18.99 1.95
C GLN A 70 27.58 18.88 0.90
N GLY A 71 27.37 18.02 -0.09
CA GLY A 71 28.15 18.02 -1.31
C GLY A 71 27.98 19.39 -1.96
N SER A 72 29.08 20.14 -2.04
CA SER A 72 29.19 21.32 -2.88
C SER A 72 28.96 20.90 -4.34
N HIS A 73 27.71 21.00 -4.80
CA HIS A 73 27.37 20.89 -6.21
C HIS A 73 27.84 22.16 -6.93
N SER A 74 29.16 22.35 -7.03
CA SER A 74 29.81 23.22 -8.00
C SER A 74 30.50 22.36 -9.05
N LYS A 75 29.74 21.46 -9.66
CA LYS A 75 29.97 21.13 -11.06
C LYS A 75 28.98 22.01 -11.79
N VAL A 76 29.50 22.92 -12.62
CA VAL A 76 28.72 23.45 -13.74
C VAL A 76 28.31 22.22 -14.54
N VAL A 77 27.11 21.72 -14.24
CA VAL A 77 26.41 20.81 -15.13
C VAL A 77 26.12 21.68 -16.33
N ASP A 78 26.77 21.40 -17.46
CA ASP A 78 26.40 22.00 -18.73
C ASP A 78 24.89 21.76 -18.88
N VAL A 79 24.12 22.84 -18.71
CA VAL A 79 22.69 22.78 -18.92
C VAL A 79 22.53 22.37 -20.38
N ILE A 80 21.95 21.19 -20.57
CA ILE A 80 21.88 20.59 -21.88
C ILE A 80 21.01 21.50 -22.75
N ASP A 81 21.59 22.03 -23.82
CA ASP A 81 20.86 22.85 -24.78
C ASP A 81 19.87 21.97 -25.56
N CYS A 82 18.58 22.13 -25.26
CA CYS A 82 17.49 21.40 -25.90
C CYS A 82 17.14 21.95 -27.30
N SER A 83 17.70 23.09 -27.72
CA SER A 83 17.45 23.66 -29.05
C SER A 83 18.29 23.01 -30.15
N VAL A 84 19.30 22.23 -29.78
CA VAL A 84 20.27 21.63 -30.71
C VAL A 84 20.17 20.10 -30.65
N PRO A 85 20.32 19.38 -31.77
CA PRO A 85 20.28 17.92 -31.77
C PRO A 85 21.27 17.31 -30.76
N GLN A 86 20.76 16.31 -30.04
CA GLN A 86 21.44 15.58 -28.98
C GLN A 86 21.81 14.18 -29.47
N TYR A 87 22.99 13.72 -29.06
CA TYR A 87 23.37 12.34 -29.26
C TYR A 87 22.50 11.41 -28.41
N ASN A 88 21.93 10.37 -29.01
CA ASN A 88 21.18 9.35 -28.29
C ASN A 88 21.49 7.94 -28.82
N ASN A 89 21.64 6.99 -27.91
CA ASN A 89 21.82 5.58 -28.24
C ASN A 89 20.44 4.95 -28.43
N ARG A 90 19.98 4.85 -29.67
CA ARG A 90 18.63 4.40 -30.03
C ARG A 90 18.68 3.26 -31.04
N LEU A 91 17.86 2.23 -30.84
CA LEU A 91 17.83 1.07 -31.73
C LEU A 91 17.09 1.34 -33.04
N ASP A 92 16.11 2.25 -33.02
CA ASP A 92 15.31 2.73 -34.15
C ASP A 92 16.08 3.69 -35.06
N THR A 93 17.00 4.47 -34.49
CA THR A 93 17.81 5.46 -35.22
C THR A 93 19.27 5.03 -35.24
N PRO A 94 19.69 4.16 -36.20
CA PRO A 94 21.06 3.65 -36.26
C PRO A 94 22.11 4.75 -36.46
N LEU A 95 21.74 5.85 -37.09
CA LEU A 95 22.60 6.97 -37.44
C LEU A 95 22.09 8.22 -36.70
N PRO A 96 22.70 8.59 -35.57
CA PRO A 96 22.31 9.78 -34.83
C PRO A 96 22.74 11.05 -35.58
N ASP A 97 22.00 12.14 -35.37
CA ASP A 97 22.23 13.44 -36.03
C ASP A 97 23.60 14.06 -35.71
N ARG A 98 24.21 13.63 -34.61
CA ARG A 98 25.56 14.02 -34.18
C ARG A 98 26.39 12.81 -33.81
N PRO A 99 27.73 12.90 -33.90
CA PRO A 99 28.62 11.90 -33.33
C PRO A 99 28.64 11.98 -31.79
N PHE A 100 29.01 10.90 -31.14
CA PHE A 100 29.21 10.83 -29.69
C PHE A 100 30.23 11.86 -29.20
N VAL A 101 31.42 11.89 -29.83
CA VAL A 101 32.45 12.90 -29.55
C VAL A 101 32.30 14.08 -30.50
N LYS A 102 32.09 15.28 -29.95
CA LYS A 102 31.99 16.51 -30.75
C LYS A 102 33.32 16.82 -31.42
N HIS A 103 33.28 17.43 -32.62
CA HIS A 103 34.48 17.81 -33.35
C HIS A 103 35.43 18.73 -32.55
N ASP A 104 34.87 19.61 -31.72
CA ASP A 104 35.63 20.55 -30.89
C ASP A 104 36.39 19.86 -29.74
N GLN A 105 35.95 18.65 -29.36
CA GLN A 105 36.52 17.86 -28.27
C GLN A 105 37.51 16.78 -28.74
N LEU A 106 37.80 16.72 -30.04
CA LEU A 106 38.74 15.74 -30.60
C LEU A 106 40.19 16.06 -30.19
N SER A 107 40.89 15.05 -29.67
CA SER A 107 42.34 15.09 -29.45
C SER A 107 43.10 15.29 -30.77
N ALA A 108 44.34 15.80 -30.70
CA ALA A 108 45.20 15.97 -31.88
C ALA A 108 45.41 14.66 -32.65
N GLU A 109 45.49 13.53 -31.96
CA GLU A 109 45.61 12.20 -32.57
C GLU A 109 44.33 11.78 -33.27
N GLN A 110 43.17 12.04 -32.65
CA GLN A 110 41.86 11.76 -33.23
C GLN A 110 41.58 12.62 -34.46
N LYS A 111 42.05 13.88 -34.48
CA LYS A 111 42.00 14.75 -35.67
C LYS A 111 42.85 14.18 -36.81
N LYS A 112 44.08 13.71 -36.53
CA LYS A 112 44.91 13.01 -37.52
C LYS A 112 44.22 11.74 -38.03
N LEU A 113 43.54 11.00 -37.17
CA LEU A 113 42.79 9.81 -37.54
C LEU A 113 41.58 10.15 -38.43
N LYS A 114 40.87 11.25 -38.15
CA LYS A 114 39.81 11.80 -39.01
C LYS A 114 40.33 12.24 -40.38
N GLU A 115 41.55 12.75 -40.47
CA GLU A 115 42.17 13.04 -41.78
C GLU A 115 42.55 11.75 -42.53
N LYS A 116 43.04 10.72 -41.82
CA LYS A 116 43.27 9.39 -42.40
C LYS A 116 41.97 8.70 -42.87
N GLU A 117 40.85 8.94 -42.18
CA GLU A 117 39.52 8.40 -42.55
C GLU A 117 39.08 8.82 -43.97
N LYS A 118 39.54 9.99 -44.44
CA LYS A 118 39.27 10.49 -45.80
C LYS A 118 40.02 9.72 -46.89
N ALA A 119 41.07 8.98 -46.52
CA ALA A 119 41.85 8.15 -47.44
C ALA A 119 41.25 6.72 -47.56
N SER A 120 41.98 5.80 -48.20
CA SER A 120 41.50 4.42 -48.38
C SER A 120 41.39 3.67 -47.05
N TRP A 121 40.23 3.07 -46.79
CA TRP A 121 40.01 2.32 -45.55
C TRP A 121 40.81 1.01 -45.45
N LYS A 122 41.39 0.56 -46.56
CA LYS A 122 42.29 -0.60 -46.57
C LYS A 122 43.62 -0.34 -45.86
N SER A 123 44.03 0.92 -45.71
CA SER A 123 45.26 1.27 -44.99
C SER A 123 45.06 1.49 -43.50
N LEU A 124 43.83 1.46 -42.98
CA LEU A 124 43.55 1.59 -41.56
C LEU A 124 43.73 0.26 -40.83
N SER A 125 44.33 0.30 -39.65
CA SER A 125 44.38 -0.86 -38.76
C SER A 125 42.99 -1.15 -38.16
N LYS A 126 42.78 -2.38 -37.67
CA LYS A 126 41.52 -2.74 -36.98
C LYS A 126 41.28 -1.88 -35.73
N GLU A 127 42.35 -1.50 -35.04
CA GLU A 127 42.29 -0.64 -33.86
C GLU A 127 41.90 0.79 -34.22
N GLU A 128 42.45 1.32 -35.33
CA GLU A 128 42.08 2.64 -35.87
C GLU A 128 40.61 2.67 -36.31
N GLN A 129 40.10 1.59 -36.90
CA GLN A 129 38.67 1.46 -37.25
C GLN A 129 37.78 1.40 -35.99
N LEU A 130 38.18 0.67 -34.95
CA LEU A 130 37.46 0.63 -33.68
C LEU A 130 37.48 1.98 -32.96
N ALA A 131 38.58 2.72 -33.02
CA ALA A 131 38.67 4.07 -32.49
C ALA A 131 37.74 5.04 -33.23
N LEU A 132 37.68 4.96 -34.57
CA LEU A 132 36.69 5.72 -35.37
C LEU A 132 35.25 5.38 -34.97
N TYR A 133 34.96 4.10 -34.74
CA TYR A 133 33.65 3.66 -34.27
C TYR A 133 33.33 4.29 -32.90
N ARG A 134 34.21 4.18 -31.90
CA ARG A 134 33.98 4.70 -30.54
C ARG A 134 33.94 6.23 -30.46
N MET A 135 34.50 6.94 -31.44
CA MET A 135 34.33 8.39 -31.56
C MET A 135 32.95 8.78 -32.10
N THR A 136 32.39 7.95 -32.97
CA THR A 136 31.09 8.21 -33.60
C THR A 136 29.94 7.68 -32.77
N PHE A 137 30.10 6.50 -32.17
CA PHE A 137 29.11 5.79 -31.37
C PHE A 137 29.64 5.47 -29.98
N GLU A 138 28.84 5.74 -28.94
CA GLU A 138 29.18 5.40 -27.57
C GLU A 138 29.11 3.88 -27.34
N LEU A 139 27.95 3.30 -27.68
CA LEU A 139 27.62 1.91 -27.45
C LEU A 139 27.52 1.13 -28.77
N THR A 140 27.80 -0.16 -28.70
CA THR A 140 27.49 -1.10 -29.77
C THR A 140 26.05 -1.62 -29.66
N TYR A 141 25.47 -2.09 -30.77
CA TYR A 141 24.15 -2.73 -30.76
C TYR A 141 23.96 -3.82 -29.69
N PRO A 142 24.91 -4.75 -29.45
CA PRO A 142 24.77 -5.72 -28.37
C PRO A 142 24.85 -5.08 -26.97
N GLU A 143 25.67 -4.04 -26.78
CA GLU A 143 25.73 -3.29 -25.52
C GLU A 143 24.40 -2.55 -25.24
N MET A 144 23.79 -1.93 -26.27
CA MET A 144 22.48 -1.28 -26.15
C MET A 144 21.34 -2.26 -25.90
N ARG A 145 21.41 -3.48 -26.46
CA ARG A 145 20.40 -4.53 -26.28
C ARG A 145 20.56 -5.30 -24.98
N LYS A 146 21.59 -5.03 -24.18
CA LYS A 146 21.80 -5.69 -22.90
C LYS A 146 20.64 -5.38 -21.96
N GLY A 147 19.88 -6.41 -21.56
CA GLY A 147 18.79 -6.26 -20.60
C GLY A 147 19.27 -5.90 -19.20
N SER A 148 18.44 -5.18 -18.44
CA SER A 148 18.68 -4.88 -17.02
C SER A 148 18.00 -5.91 -16.10
N ASP A 149 18.61 -6.14 -14.94
CA ASP A 149 18.06 -7.01 -13.88
C ASP A 149 17.12 -6.26 -12.92
N GLU A 150 16.71 -5.04 -13.27
CA GLU A 150 15.88 -4.15 -12.45
C GLU A 150 14.49 -4.73 -12.16
N TRP A 151 13.98 -5.60 -13.04
CA TRP A 151 12.70 -6.27 -12.80
C TRP A 151 12.70 -7.09 -11.49
N LYS A 152 13.86 -7.60 -11.07
CA LYS A 152 14.00 -8.36 -9.81
C LYS A 152 13.80 -7.45 -8.59
N THR A 153 14.34 -6.23 -8.63
CA THR A 153 14.18 -5.27 -7.53
C THR A 153 12.76 -4.71 -7.48
N VAL A 154 12.15 -4.46 -8.65
CA VAL A 154 10.74 -4.06 -8.75
C VAL A 154 9.83 -5.13 -8.14
N LEU A 155 9.97 -6.39 -8.54
CA LEU A 155 9.18 -7.48 -7.96
C LEU A 155 9.44 -7.65 -6.46
N GLY A 156 10.70 -7.59 -6.03
CA GLY A 156 11.05 -7.65 -4.61
C GLY A 156 10.36 -6.57 -3.79
N GLY A 157 10.35 -5.33 -4.30
CA GLY A 157 9.65 -4.20 -3.67
C GLY A 157 8.14 -4.43 -3.59
N VAL A 158 7.51 -4.87 -4.68
CA VAL A 158 6.06 -5.16 -4.71
C VAL A 158 5.67 -6.21 -3.66
N PHE A 159 6.38 -7.34 -3.61
CA PHE A 159 6.08 -8.40 -2.65
C PHE A 159 6.37 -7.99 -1.20
N PHE A 160 7.42 -7.18 -0.99
CA PHE A 160 7.71 -6.63 0.33
C PHE A 160 6.56 -5.77 0.86
N PHE A 161 6.06 -4.82 0.05
CA PHE A 161 4.96 -3.96 0.47
C PHE A 161 3.62 -4.71 0.56
N MET A 162 3.40 -5.73 -0.27
CA MET A 162 2.23 -6.61 -0.15
C MET A 162 2.27 -7.40 1.16
N GLY A 163 3.42 -7.97 1.52
CA GLY A 163 3.62 -8.65 2.81
C GLY A 163 3.45 -7.70 4.00
N PHE A 164 4.03 -6.50 3.91
CA PHE A 164 3.89 -5.47 4.95
C PHE A 164 2.43 -5.03 5.14
N THR A 165 1.69 -4.85 4.05
CA THR A 165 0.25 -4.53 4.10
C THR A 165 -0.53 -5.66 4.76
N GLY A 166 -0.18 -6.92 4.48
CA GLY A 166 -0.77 -8.08 5.16
C GLY A 166 -0.56 -8.07 6.67
N LEU A 167 0.63 -7.67 7.14
CA LEU A 167 0.92 -7.52 8.57
C LEU A 167 0.07 -6.42 9.22
N LEU A 168 -0.16 -5.30 8.52
CA LEU A 168 -1.02 -4.23 9.01
C LEU A 168 -2.48 -4.69 9.14
N VAL A 169 -3.00 -5.41 8.15
CA VAL A 169 -4.37 -5.97 8.20
C VAL A 169 -4.50 -6.99 9.33
N TRP A 170 -3.49 -7.85 9.53
CA TRP A 170 -3.47 -8.78 10.65
C TRP A 170 -3.50 -8.06 12.00
N TRP A 171 -2.70 -7.01 12.16
CA TRP A 171 -2.72 -6.19 13.38
C TRP A 171 -4.09 -5.54 13.61
N GLN A 172 -4.72 -4.98 12.58
CA GLN A 172 -6.08 -4.44 12.67
C GLN A 172 -7.09 -5.52 13.10
N ARG A 173 -6.96 -6.74 12.58
CA ARG A 173 -7.86 -7.85 12.90
C ARG A 173 -7.79 -8.31 14.36
N VAL A 174 -6.61 -8.20 14.99
CA VAL A 174 -6.38 -8.62 16.38
C VAL A 174 -6.71 -7.51 17.38
N TYR A 175 -6.38 -6.25 17.07
CA TYR A 175 -6.44 -5.16 18.05
C TYR A 175 -7.53 -4.12 17.80
N VAL A 176 -8.05 -4.00 16.57
CA VAL A 176 -8.98 -2.92 16.19
C VAL A 176 -10.38 -3.45 15.94
N PHE A 177 -10.52 -4.57 15.23
CA PHE A 177 -11.83 -5.15 14.96
C PHE A 177 -12.37 -5.92 16.17
N GLY A 178 -13.60 -5.60 16.58
CA GLY A 178 -14.31 -6.29 17.65
C GLY A 178 -14.85 -7.66 17.24
N ASP A 179 -15.67 -8.25 18.11
CA ASP A 179 -16.24 -9.56 17.88
C ASP A 179 -17.18 -9.57 16.67
N VAL A 180 -17.12 -10.67 15.92
CA VAL A 180 -18.00 -10.92 14.79
C VAL A 180 -19.44 -11.07 15.30
N PRO A 181 -20.47 -10.51 14.63
CA PRO A 181 -21.85 -10.61 15.09
C PRO A 181 -22.30 -12.08 15.20
N HIS A 182 -23.17 -12.37 16.17
CA HIS A 182 -23.65 -13.73 16.44
C HIS A 182 -24.36 -14.39 15.25
N THR A 183 -24.85 -13.61 14.29
CA THR A 183 -25.51 -14.10 13.06
C THR A 183 -24.55 -14.83 12.12
N LEU A 184 -23.24 -14.70 12.33
CA LEU A 184 -22.20 -15.44 11.62
C LEU A 184 -21.68 -16.65 12.41
N SER A 185 -22.33 -17.01 13.52
CA SER A 185 -22.08 -18.30 14.17
C SER A 185 -22.58 -19.45 13.30
N ASP A 186 -21.90 -20.58 13.34
CA ASP A 186 -22.19 -21.73 12.45
C ASP A 186 -23.65 -22.19 12.57
N GLU A 187 -24.19 -22.31 13.80
CA GLU A 187 -25.58 -22.69 14.05
C GLU A 187 -26.58 -21.69 13.43
N TRP A 188 -26.29 -20.39 13.52
CA TRP A 188 -27.16 -19.37 12.93
C TRP A 188 -27.08 -19.38 11.40
N VAL A 189 -25.88 -19.56 10.84
CA VAL A 189 -25.66 -19.65 9.40
C VAL A 189 -26.38 -20.88 8.84
N GLU A 190 -26.35 -22.02 9.53
CA GLU A 190 -27.09 -23.23 9.15
C GLU A 190 -28.60 -22.99 9.17
N LYS A 191 -29.15 -22.44 10.26
CA LYS A 191 -30.60 -22.12 10.35
C LYS A 191 -31.02 -21.10 9.30
N GLN A 192 -30.20 -20.09 9.06
CA GLN A 192 -30.45 -19.07 8.05
C GLN A 192 -30.39 -19.66 6.64
N THR A 193 -29.43 -20.55 6.38
CA THR A 193 -29.29 -21.28 5.12
C THR A 193 -30.50 -22.17 4.87
N GLN A 194 -30.94 -22.94 5.88
CA GLN A 194 -32.15 -23.75 5.79
C GLN A 194 -33.37 -22.89 5.50
N ARG A 195 -33.54 -21.76 6.22
CA ARG A 195 -34.61 -20.80 5.94
C ARG A 195 -34.56 -20.25 4.51
N MET A 196 -33.38 -19.95 3.99
CA MET A 196 -33.20 -19.48 2.60
C MET A 196 -33.58 -20.55 1.57
N ILE A 197 -33.28 -21.82 1.86
CA ILE A 197 -33.69 -22.98 1.04
C ILE A 197 -35.20 -23.14 1.09
N ASP A 198 -35.81 -23.06 2.27
CA ASP A 198 -37.25 -23.21 2.47
C ASP A 198 -38.04 -22.09 1.78
N MET A 199 -37.53 -20.86 1.82
CA MET A 199 -38.09 -19.71 1.09
C MET A 199 -37.75 -19.70 -0.41
N ARG A 200 -36.97 -20.69 -0.89
CA ARG A 200 -36.52 -20.81 -2.29
C ARG A 200 -35.87 -19.53 -2.83
N ILE A 201 -34.88 -19.02 -2.10
CA ILE A 201 -34.21 -17.77 -2.49
C ILE A 201 -33.43 -17.93 -3.82
N ASN A 202 -33.74 -17.08 -4.80
CA ASN A 202 -33.18 -17.12 -6.16
C ASN A 202 -33.18 -18.54 -6.80
N PRO A 203 -34.36 -19.08 -7.14
CA PRO A 203 -34.53 -20.50 -7.46
C PRO A 203 -34.20 -20.90 -8.90
N VAL A 204 -33.89 -19.95 -9.78
CA VAL A 204 -33.64 -20.24 -11.21
C VAL A 204 -32.16 -20.51 -11.45
N ASN A 205 -31.28 -19.56 -11.08
CA ASN A 205 -29.84 -19.64 -11.36
C ASN A 205 -28.96 -19.43 -10.10
N GLY A 206 -29.57 -19.11 -8.96
CA GLY A 206 -28.84 -18.73 -7.74
C GLY A 206 -28.77 -19.82 -6.69
N PHE A 207 -28.99 -19.40 -5.44
CA PHE A 207 -28.76 -20.22 -4.25
C PHE A 207 -29.65 -21.46 -4.20
N ALA A 208 -30.98 -21.28 -4.22
CA ALA A 208 -31.93 -22.40 -4.11
C ALA A 208 -31.89 -23.36 -5.32
N SER A 209 -31.48 -22.91 -6.51
CA SER A 209 -31.31 -23.81 -7.65
C SER A 209 -30.22 -24.86 -7.45
N GLN A 210 -29.22 -24.59 -6.60
CA GLN A 210 -28.12 -25.51 -6.29
C GLN A 210 -28.46 -26.52 -5.20
N TRP A 211 -29.66 -26.46 -4.61
CA TRP A 211 -30.12 -27.43 -3.62
C TRP A 211 -31.02 -28.50 -4.26
N ASP A 212 -30.74 -29.77 -3.98
CA ASP A 212 -31.60 -30.89 -4.35
C ASP A 212 -32.65 -31.09 -3.27
N TYR A 213 -33.88 -30.65 -3.55
CA TYR A 213 -35.00 -30.76 -2.62
C TYR A 213 -35.50 -32.21 -2.42
N GLU A 214 -35.23 -33.11 -3.36
CA GLU A 214 -35.63 -34.52 -3.23
C GLU A 214 -34.64 -35.27 -2.33
N LYS A 215 -33.33 -35.04 -2.55
CA LYS A 215 -32.27 -35.73 -1.80
C LYS A 215 -31.83 -35.00 -0.55
N LYS A 216 -32.31 -33.77 -0.32
CA LYS A 216 -31.93 -32.88 0.80
C LYS A 216 -30.41 -32.71 0.92
N GLN A 217 -29.75 -32.44 -0.20
CA GLN A 217 -28.31 -32.19 -0.27
C GLN A 217 -28.01 -31.12 -1.33
N TRP A 218 -26.81 -30.53 -1.29
CA TRP A 218 -26.32 -29.69 -2.38
C TRP A 218 -26.14 -30.54 -3.65
N LYS A 219 -26.55 -30.00 -4.79
CA LYS A 219 -26.43 -30.64 -6.11
C LYS A 219 -24.98 -30.82 -6.54
#